data_AF-A0A965E1G3-F1
#
_entry.id   AF-A0A965E1G3-F1
#
_cell.length_a   1.000
_cell.length_b   1.000
_cell.length_c   1.000
_cell.angle_alpha   90.00
_cell.angle_beta   90.00
_cell.angle_gamma   90.00
#
_symmetry.space_group_name_H-M   'P 1'
#
loop_
_entity.id
_entity.type
_entity.pdbx_description
1 polymer ?
#
loop_
_entity_poly.entity_id
_entity_poly.type
_entity_poly.pdbx_seq_one_letter_code
_entity_poly.pdbx_strand_id
1 'polypeptide(L)'
;MASSKPAKDKVVAFKVEAELAELLDKLPNKSAFIRKAIEAQLGRACPLCSGKGVVPRGLHDHFAPLIGQMAHRGCDSCGHDVSLPRDPGELDDTSRHRLEQFFLGGPLYCEPCYDKAPTCGDCEMHINPDRIADHVKKAHID
;
A
#
# COMPACT_ATOMS: atom_id res chain seq x y z
N MET A 1 -7.04 -8.18 -30.81
CA MET A 1 -6.74 -7.09 -29.86
C MET A 1 -7.73 -5.97 -30.12
N ALA A 2 -8.72 -5.78 -29.24
CA ALA A 2 -9.78 -4.78 -29.43
C ALA A 2 -9.33 -3.43 -28.85
N SER A 3 -9.12 -2.44 -29.73
CA SER A 3 -8.79 -1.07 -29.33
C SER A 3 -10.05 -0.42 -28.72
N SER A 4 -10.01 -0.09 -27.42
CA SER A 4 -11.11 0.59 -26.75
C SER A 4 -11.19 2.03 -27.24
N LYS A 5 -12.28 2.41 -27.92
CA LYS A 5 -12.56 3.81 -28.29
C LYS A 5 -12.53 4.71 -27.04
N PRO A 6 -11.95 5.93 -27.12
CA PRO A 6 -12.00 6.86 -26.01
C PRO A 6 -13.45 7.15 -25.62
N ALA A 7 -13.75 7.05 -24.33
CA ALA A 7 -15.08 7.32 -23.81
C ALA A 7 -15.48 8.76 -24.16
N LYS A 8 -16.70 8.94 -24.69
CA LYS A 8 -17.22 10.26 -25.05
C LYS A 8 -17.50 11.05 -23.77
N ASP A 9 -17.05 12.30 -23.72
CA ASP A 9 -17.40 13.22 -22.64
C ASP A 9 -18.92 13.41 -22.56
N LYS A 10 -19.48 13.32 -21.35
CA LYS A 10 -20.89 13.60 -21.07
C LYS A 10 -21.02 14.98 -20.44
N VAL A 11 -21.87 15.82 -21.03
CA VAL A 11 -22.21 17.14 -20.48
C VAL A 11 -23.30 16.96 -19.41
N VAL A 12 -23.03 17.46 -18.21
CA VAL A 12 -23.98 17.49 -17.09
C VAL A 12 -24.20 18.96 -16.71
N ALA A 13 -25.44 19.42 -16.75
CA ALA A 13 -25.82 20.73 -16.26
C ALA A 13 -26.40 20.58 -14.84
N PHE A 14 -25.92 21.39 -13.90
CA PHE A 14 -26.47 21.45 -12.55
C PHE A 14 -26.82 22.89 -12.21
N LYS A 15 -27.97 23.07 -11.55
CA LYS A 15 -28.45 24.38 -11.13
C LYS A 15 -27.80 24.74 -9.80
N VAL A 16 -27.31 25.97 -9.69
CA VAL A 16 -26.69 26.53 -8.49
C VAL A 16 -27.28 27.88 -8.14
N GLU A 17 -27.04 28.33 -6.91
CA GLU A 17 -27.37 29.68 -6.46
C GLU A 17 -26.49 30.72 -7.17
N ALA A 18 -27.00 31.93 -7.34
CA ALA A 18 -26.34 33.00 -8.10
C ALA A 18 -24.95 33.33 -7.55
N GLU A 19 -24.80 33.38 -6.23
CA GLU A 19 -23.53 33.67 -5.57
C GLU A 19 -22.46 32.60 -5.89
N LEU A 20 -22.83 31.32 -5.91
CA LEU A 20 -21.92 30.25 -6.28
C LEU A 20 -21.54 30.30 -7.76
N ALA A 21 -22.48 30.68 -8.64
CA ALA A 21 -22.18 30.87 -10.06
C ALA A 21 -21.13 31.97 -10.26
N GLU A 22 -21.26 33.11 -9.58
CA GLU A 22 -20.29 34.21 -9.65
C GLU A 22 -18.90 33.81 -9.17
N LEU A 23 -18.82 32.96 -8.14
CA LEU A 23 -17.55 32.42 -7.65
C LEU A 23 -16.91 31.46 -8.67
N LEU A 24 -17.70 30.56 -9.27
CA LEU A 24 -17.22 29.66 -10.31
C LEU A 24 -16.78 30.44 -11.55
N ASP A 25 -17.44 31.55 -11.88
CA ASP A 25 -17.11 32.41 -13.03
C ASP A 25 -15.75 33.08 -12.94
N LYS A 26 -15.22 33.28 -11.73
CA LYS A 26 -13.89 33.84 -11.48
C LYS A 26 -12.76 32.82 -11.67
N LEU A 27 -13.07 31.53 -11.81
CA LEU A 27 -12.06 30.49 -11.95
C LEU A 27 -11.57 30.37 -13.41
N PRO A 28 -10.25 30.20 -13.61
CA PRO A 28 -9.67 30.06 -14.96
C PRO A 28 -10.15 28.79 -15.68
N ASN A 29 -10.56 27.75 -14.94
CA ASN A 29 -11.12 26.53 -15.52
C ASN A 29 -12.16 25.89 -14.57
N LYS A 30 -13.44 26.22 -14.80
CA LYS A 30 -14.59 25.76 -14.01
C LYS A 30 -14.71 24.24 -13.98
N SER A 31 -14.62 23.63 -15.16
CA SER A 31 -14.78 22.18 -15.32
C SER A 31 -13.69 21.40 -14.59
N ALA A 32 -12.45 21.90 -14.60
CA ALA A 32 -11.35 21.28 -13.87
C ALA A 32 -11.52 21.38 -12.35
N PHE A 33 -11.97 22.55 -11.86
CA PHE A 33 -12.26 22.74 -10.44
C PHE A 33 -13.41 21.84 -9.97
N ILE A 34 -14.54 21.85 -10.67
CA ILE A 34 -15.72 21.05 -10.34
C ILE A 34 -15.37 19.56 -10.37
N ARG A 35 -14.62 19.10 -11.37
CA ARG A 35 -14.16 17.71 -11.45
C ARG A 35 -13.34 17.33 -10.22
N LYS A 36 -12.34 18.13 -9.86
CA LYS A 36 -11.50 17.88 -8.67
C LYS A 36 -12.30 17.92 -7.37
N ALA A 37 -13.23 18.86 -7.22
CA ALA A 37 -14.09 18.97 -6.04
C ALA A 37 -14.99 17.74 -5.92
N ILE A 38 -15.62 17.31 -7.02
CA ILE A 38 -16.44 16.09 -7.05
C ILE A 38 -15.59 14.84 -6.80
N GLU A 39 -14.42 14.72 -7.41
CA GLU A 39 -13.48 13.61 -7.18
C GLU A 39 -12.99 13.57 -5.73
N ALA A 40 -12.74 14.72 -5.11
CA ALA A 40 -12.35 14.81 -3.71
C ALA A 40 -13.50 14.40 -2.77
N GLN A 41 -14.73 14.82 -3.08
CA GLN A 41 -15.91 14.50 -2.26
C GLN A 41 -16.44 13.07 -2.47
N LEU A 42 -16.26 12.50 -3.67
CA LEU A 42 -16.73 11.15 -4.03
C LEU A 42 -15.61 10.09 -3.99
N GLY A 43 -14.36 10.53 -3.86
CA GLY A 43 -13.20 9.67 -3.71
C GLY A 43 -13.27 8.87 -2.42
N ARG A 44 -12.69 7.67 -2.44
CA ARG A 44 -12.45 6.88 -1.23
C ARG A 44 -10.99 7.07 -0.81
N ALA A 45 -10.73 6.91 0.48
CA ALA A 45 -9.36 6.87 1.00
C ALA A 45 -8.55 5.84 0.19
N CYS A 46 -7.38 6.23 -0.31
CA CYS A 46 -6.52 5.33 -1.05
C CYS A 46 -6.17 4.12 -0.18
N PRO A 47 -6.47 2.89 -0.63
CA PRO A 47 -6.29 1.69 0.19
C PRO A 47 -4.81 1.29 0.36
N LEU A 48 -3.89 1.96 -0.35
CA LEU A 48 -2.44 1.70 -0.33
C LEU A 48 -1.66 2.64 0.57
N CYS A 49 -2.01 3.94 0.61
CA CYS A 49 -1.26 4.92 1.39
C CYS A 49 -1.90 5.23 2.75
N SER A 50 -2.64 4.27 3.29
CA SER A 50 -3.33 4.40 4.58
C SER A 50 -4.19 5.67 4.68
N GLY A 51 -4.87 6.03 3.58
CA GLY A 51 -5.74 7.21 3.54
C GLY A 51 -5.05 8.56 3.45
N LYS A 52 -3.72 8.62 3.27
CA LYS A 52 -2.99 9.89 2.98
C LYS A 52 -3.36 10.52 1.62
N GLY A 53 -4.07 9.77 0.77
CA GLY A 53 -4.55 10.23 -0.53
C GLY A 53 -5.96 9.74 -0.82
N VAL A 54 -6.58 10.30 -1.85
CA VAL A 54 -7.90 9.91 -2.34
C VAL A 54 -7.78 9.26 -3.72
N VAL A 55 -8.57 8.22 -3.97
CA VAL A 55 -8.68 7.59 -5.28
C VAL A 55 -10.14 7.55 -5.73
N PRO A 56 -10.39 7.55 -7.05
CA PRO A 56 -11.72 7.27 -7.58
C PRO A 56 -12.30 5.98 -6.99
N ARG A 57 -13.60 6.00 -6.67
CA ARG A 57 -14.31 4.87 -6.05
C ARG A 57 -14.08 3.54 -6.77
N GLY A 58 -14.08 3.53 -8.09
CA GLY A 58 -13.86 2.31 -8.89
C GLY A 58 -12.48 1.67 -8.66
N LEU A 59 -11.43 2.50 -8.48
CA LEU A 59 -10.09 2.00 -8.16
C LEU A 59 -10.01 1.50 -6.72
N HIS A 60 -10.60 2.23 -5.78
CA HIS A 60 -10.70 1.76 -4.39
C HIS A 60 -11.38 0.39 -4.32
N ASP A 61 -12.57 0.26 -4.90
CA ASP A 61 -13.38 -0.97 -4.79
C ASP A 61 -12.72 -2.16 -5.49
N HIS A 62 -11.94 -1.91 -6.55
CA HIS A 62 -11.17 -2.95 -7.23
C HIS A 62 -9.97 -3.43 -6.40
N PHE A 63 -9.18 -2.50 -5.85
CA PHE A 63 -7.92 -2.84 -5.20
C PHE A 63 -8.03 -3.13 -3.70
N ALA A 64 -9.00 -2.54 -2.98
CA ALA A 64 -9.18 -2.79 -1.56
C ALA A 64 -9.30 -4.29 -1.16
N PRO A 65 -10.08 -5.14 -1.87
CA PRO A 65 -10.14 -6.56 -1.56
C PRO A 65 -8.84 -7.30 -1.90
N LEU A 66 -8.18 -6.95 -3.01
CA LEU A 66 -6.90 -7.54 -3.42
C LEU A 66 -5.80 -7.26 -2.38
N ILE A 67 -5.72 -6.00 -1.92
CA ILE A 67 -4.77 -5.60 -0.87
C ILE A 67 -5.07 -6.35 0.45
N GLY A 68 -6.33 -6.61 0.77
CA GLY A 68 -6.72 -7.44 1.91
C GLY A 68 -6.22 -8.88 1.79
N GLN A 69 -6.37 -9.50 0.62
CA GLN A 69 -5.90 -10.86 0.38
C GLN A 69 -4.37 -10.96 0.37
N MET A 70 -3.69 -9.95 -0.17
CA MET A 70 -2.23 -9.91 -0.27
C MET A 70 -1.53 -9.47 1.04
N ALA A 71 -2.30 -9.09 2.06
CA ALA A 71 -1.77 -8.72 3.38
C ALA A 71 -1.38 -9.95 4.24
N HIS A 72 -1.22 -11.12 3.63
CA HIS A 72 -0.95 -12.39 4.29
C HIS A 72 0.18 -13.10 3.56
N ARG A 73 1.15 -13.62 4.32
CA ARG A 73 2.25 -14.41 3.77
C ARG A 73 2.70 -15.45 4.79
N GLY A 74 3.03 -16.65 4.32
CA GLY A 74 3.59 -17.70 5.16
C GLY A 74 4.99 -17.36 5.70
N CYS A 75 5.22 -17.70 6.95
CA CYS A 75 6.53 -17.68 7.60
C CYS A 75 7.53 -18.57 6.83
N ASP A 76 8.72 -18.06 6.53
CA ASP A 76 9.76 -18.76 5.76
C ASP A 76 10.42 -19.92 6.56
N SER A 77 10.09 -20.09 7.85
CA SER A 77 10.54 -21.22 8.68
C SER A 77 9.46 -22.29 8.85
N CYS A 78 8.24 -21.92 9.25
CA CYS A 78 7.18 -22.87 9.63
C CYS A 78 5.93 -22.85 8.73
N GLY A 79 5.83 -21.88 7.80
CA GLY A 79 4.68 -21.73 6.92
C GLY A 79 3.43 -21.11 7.58
N HIS A 80 3.48 -20.76 8.87
CA HIS A 80 2.36 -20.09 9.54
C HIS A 80 1.98 -18.79 8.85
N ASP A 81 0.68 -18.53 8.69
CA ASP A 81 0.19 -17.32 8.04
C ASP A 81 0.46 -16.09 8.91
N VAL A 82 1.26 -15.17 8.38
CA VAL A 82 1.61 -13.91 9.03
C VAL A 82 0.88 -12.78 8.31
N SER A 83 0.07 -12.04 9.06
CA SER A 83 -0.53 -10.80 8.56
C SER A 83 0.52 -9.70 8.49
N LEU A 84 0.63 -9.07 7.33
CA LEU A 84 1.47 -7.92 7.07
C LEU A 84 0.65 -6.64 7.30
N PRO A 85 1.08 -5.77 8.23
CA PRO A 85 0.38 -4.54 8.53
C PRO A 85 0.44 -3.59 7.34
N ARG A 86 -0.66 -2.86 7.12
CA ARG A 86 -0.72 -1.80 6.09
C ARG A 86 0.03 -0.53 6.51
N ASP A 87 0.20 -0.33 7.81
CA ASP A 87 0.93 0.80 8.39
C ASP A 87 1.84 0.27 9.52
N PRO A 88 3.16 0.51 9.48
CA PRO A 88 4.06 0.12 10.56
C PRO A 88 3.86 0.94 11.85
N GLY A 89 3.10 2.04 11.82
CA GLY A 89 2.95 2.99 12.93
C GLY A 89 2.29 2.46 14.20
N GLU A 90 1.66 1.28 14.17
CA GLU A 90 0.95 0.69 15.32
C GLU A 90 1.60 -0.60 15.85
N LEU A 91 2.79 -0.95 15.37
CA LEU A 91 3.45 -2.19 15.79
C LEU A 91 4.20 -2.03 17.12
N ASP A 92 4.10 -3.07 17.96
CA ASP A 92 5.00 -3.29 19.09
C ASP A 92 6.45 -3.46 18.58
N ASP A 93 7.42 -3.23 19.46
CA ASP A 93 8.84 -3.22 19.09
C ASP A 93 9.31 -4.57 18.52
N THR A 94 8.83 -5.69 19.06
CA THR A 94 9.18 -7.04 18.57
C THR A 94 8.65 -7.28 17.16
N SER A 95 7.38 -6.93 16.90
CA SER A 95 6.79 -6.99 15.57
C SER A 95 7.49 -6.05 14.57
N ARG A 96 7.94 -4.88 15.03
CA ARG A 96 8.63 -3.90 14.20
C ARG A 96 9.94 -4.46 13.65
N HIS A 97 10.84 -4.93 14.50
CA HIS A 97 12.14 -5.45 14.07
C HIS A 97 12.00 -6.63 13.09
N ARG A 98 11.08 -7.54 13.39
CA ARG A 98 10.78 -8.70 12.54
C ARG A 98 10.27 -8.32 11.15
N LEU A 99 9.38 -7.33 11.07
CA LEU A 99 8.82 -6.88 9.79
C LEU A 99 9.76 -5.94 9.04
N GLU A 100 10.52 -5.08 9.72
CA GLU A 100 11.55 -4.24 9.10
C GLU A 100 12.60 -5.10 8.38
N GLN A 101 13.08 -6.17 9.01
CA GLN A 101 13.98 -7.12 8.36
C GLN A 101 13.38 -7.66 7.05
N PHE A 102 12.11 -8.08 7.08
CA PHE A 102 11.43 -8.59 5.90
C PHE A 102 11.34 -7.54 4.78
N PHE A 103 10.97 -6.29 5.13
CA PHE A 103 10.88 -5.20 4.16
C PHE A 103 12.24 -4.77 3.58
N LEU A 104 13.33 -4.98 4.32
CA LEU A 104 14.70 -4.78 3.85
C LEU A 104 15.23 -5.96 3.00
N GLY A 105 14.39 -6.93 2.67
CA GLY A 105 14.72 -8.06 1.80
C GLY A 105 15.16 -9.32 2.54
N GLY A 106 15.08 -9.34 3.87
CA GLY A 106 15.30 -10.53 4.69
C GLY A 106 14.11 -11.51 4.69
N PRO A 107 14.26 -12.66 5.37
CA PRO A 107 13.17 -13.63 5.50
C PRO A 107 12.06 -13.12 6.42
N LEU A 108 10.81 -13.53 6.12
CA LEU A 108 9.65 -13.28 6.96
C LEU A 108 9.51 -14.40 8.00
N TYR A 109 9.58 -14.06 9.28
CA TYR A 109 9.27 -14.99 10.36
C TYR A 109 7.97 -14.60 11.08
N CYS A 110 7.28 -15.58 11.66
CA CYS A 110 6.32 -15.32 12.73
C CYS A 110 7.07 -15.07 14.05
N GLU A 111 6.41 -14.47 15.03
CA GLU A 111 7.02 -14.08 16.31
C GLU A 111 7.78 -15.24 17.00
N PRO A 112 7.22 -16.46 17.18
CA PRO A 112 7.94 -17.55 17.82
C PRO A 112 9.16 -18.08 17.03
N CYS A 113 9.15 -17.92 15.71
CA CYS A 113 10.26 -18.33 14.86
C CYS A 113 11.37 -17.27 14.84
N TYR A 114 11.01 -15.99 14.93
CA TYR A 114 11.96 -14.90 14.97
C TYR A 114 12.84 -14.99 16.22
N ASP A 115 12.24 -15.19 17.39
CA ASP A 115 12.96 -15.30 18.68
C ASP A 115 13.95 -16.47 18.73
N LYS A 116 13.71 -17.51 17.94
CA LYS A 116 14.55 -18.72 17.88
C LYS A 116 15.59 -18.66 16.76
N ALA A 117 15.42 -17.76 15.80
CA ALA A 117 16.30 -17.68 14.65
C ALA A 117 17.64 -17.05 15.07
N PRO A 118 18.79 -17.66 14.71
CA PRO A 118 20.09 -17.05 14.95
C PRO A 118 20.25 -15.77 14.12
N THR A 119 21.01 -14.82 14.65
CA THR A 119 21.38 -13.58 13.95
C THR A 119 22.68 -13.76 13.16
N CYS A 120 22.78 -13.02 12.06
CA CYS A 120 24.01 -12.88 11.31
C CYS A 120 25.05 -12.12 12.12
N GLY A 121 26.30 -12.59 12.13
CA GLY A 121 27.40 -11.85 12.77
C GLY A 121 27.77 -10.54 12.08
N ASP A 122 27.47 -10.39 10.78
CA ASP A 122 27.91 -9.24 9.97
C ASP A 122 26.82 -8.17 9.81
N CYS A 123 25.54 -8.56 9.76
CA CYS A 123 24.42 -7.66 9.51
C CYS A 123 23.27 -7.76 10.52
N GLU A 124 23.45 -8.57 11.58
CA GLU A 124 22.50 -8.74 12.68
C GLU A 124 21.10 -9.26 12.30
N MET A 125 20.83 -9.55 11.01
CA MET A 125 19.57 -10.12 10.57
C MET A 125 19.37 -11.55 11.10
N HIS A 126 18.17 -11.86 11.56
CA HIS A 126 17.73 -13.21 11.86
C HIS A 126 17.63 -14.03 10.58
N ILE A 127 18.38 -15.12 10.49
CA ILE A 127 18.46 -15.98 9.31
C ILE A 127 18.11 -17.40 9.69
N ASN A 128 17.59 -18.16 8.74
CA ASN A 128 17.36 -19.58 8.93
C ASN A 128 18.72 -20.26 9.15
N PRO A 129 18.92 -21.03 10.24
CA PRO A 129 20.20 -21.69 10.54
C PRO A 129 20.74 -22.52 9.37
N ASP A 130 19.85 -23.16 8.60
CA ASP A 130 20.23 -24.00 7.47
C ASP A 130 20.66 -23.20 6.23
N ARG A 131 20.44 -21.87 6.21
CA ARG A 131 20.71 -20.99 5.06
C ARG A 131 21.71 -19.86 5.36
N ILE A 132 22.39 -19.90 6.51
CA ILE A 132 23.38 -18.86 6.88
C ILE A 132 24.49 -18.77 5.82
N ALA A 133 25.01 -19.91 5.36
CA ALA A 133 26.07 -19.94 4.35
C ALA A 133 25.64 -19.32 3.00
N ASP A 134 24.38 -19.54 2.60
CA ASP A 134 23.82 -18.95 1.37
C ASP A 134 23.53 -17.46 1.54
N HIS A 135 23.11 -17.03 2.72
CA HIS A 135 22.93 -15.62 3.05
C HIS A 135 24.26 -14.88 2.95
N VAL A 136 25.31 -15.37 3.63
CA VAL A 136 26.63 -14.72 3.64
C VAL A 136 27.17 -14.58 2.22
N LYS A 137 27.04 -15.62 1.39
CA LYS A 137 27.47 -15.58 -0.01
C LYS A 137 26.71 -14.58 -0.88
N LYS A 138 25.45 -14.28 -0.59
CA LYS A 138 24.62 -13.39 -1.41
C LYS A 138 24.60 -11.94 -0.91
N ALA A 139 24.76 -11.75 0.39
CA ALA A 139 24.62 -10.45 1.03
C ALA A 139 25.96 -9.79 1.38
N HIS A 140 27.03 -10.58 1.61
CA HIS A 140 28.31 -10.07 2.15
C HIS A 140 29.53 -10.43 1.31
N ILE A 141 29.40 -11.24 0.27
CA ILE A 141 30.48 -11.55 -0.66
C ILE A 141 30.17 -10.88 -1.99
N ASP A 142 31.02 -9.91 -2.37
CA ASP A 142 31.12 -9.33 -3.72
C ASP A 142 31.71 -10.35 -4.72
#